data_AF-A0A2E4JQL7-F1
#
_entry.id   AF-A0A2E4JQL7-F1
#
_cell.length_a   1.000
_cell.length_b   1.000
_cell.length_c   1.000
_cell.angle_alpha   90.00
_cell.angle_beta   90.00
_cell.angle_gamma   90.00
#
_symmetry.space_group_name_H-M   'P 1'
#
loop_
_entity.id
_entity.type
_entity.pdbx_description
1 polymer ?
#
loop_
_entity_poly.entity_id
_entity_poly.type
_entity_poly.pdbx_seq_one_letter_code
_entity_poly.pdbx_strand_id
1 'polypeptide(L)'
;MKALIQEGLVCQLEEEAFPVSPSLIWVECGAEVETGWVYDYDNPGFSPPPPMTLDEVRGHRNFTILESDWTQLPDSALSAEKKAEWAVYRQTLRDLPASYPDVTWPTVPE
;
A
#
# COMPACT_ATOMS: atom_id res chain seq x y z
N MET A 1 -15.87 18.47 -1.26
CA MET A 1 -14.75 17.63 -0.80
C MET A 1 -13.45 18.41 -0.85
N LYS A 2 -12.65 18.25 0.20
CA LYS A 2 -11.37 18.92 0.42
C LYS A 2 -10.34 17.88 0.82
N ALA A 3 -9.15 18.02 0.28
CA ALA A 3 -7.98 17.23 0.62
C ALA A 3 -7.12 18.00 1.62
N LEU A 4 -6.76 17.35 2.71
CA LEU A 4 -5.71 17.82 3.61
C LEU A 4 -4.36 17.39 3.05
N ILE A 5 -3.50 18.36 2.81
CA ILE A 5 -2.17 18.14 2.25
C ILE A 5 -1.12 18.27 3.35
N GLN A 6 -0.27 17.25 3.45
CA GLN A 6 0.91 17.21 4.30
C GLN A 6 2.13 16.89 3.44
N GLU A 7 3.10 17.81 3.37
CA GLU A 7 4.34 17.63 2.59
C GLU A 7 4.09 17.24 1.11
N GLY A 8 3.04 17.81 0.49
CA GLY A 8 2.66 17.51 -0.89
C GLY A 8 1.85 16.22 -1.08
N LEU A 9 1.46 15.52 0.00
CA LEU A 9 0.64 14.32 -0.05
C LEU A 9 -0.75 14.55 0.53
N VAL A 10 -1.78 13.99 -0.12
CA VAL A 10 -3.15 13.94 0.42
C VAL A 10 -3.18 12.96 1.58
N CYS A 11 -3.27 13.47 2.81
CA CYS A 11 -3.32 12.64 4.02
C CYS A 11 -4.75 12.38 4.51
N GLN A 12 -5.71 13.24 4.15
CA GLN A 12 -7.10 13.11 4.57
C GLN A 12 -8.05 13.76 3.55
N LEU A 13 -9.28 13.25 3.46
CA LEU A 13 -10.36 13.79 2.64
C LEU A 13 -11.57 14.06 3.53
N GLU A 14 -12.13 15.26 3.45
CA GLU A 14 -13.31 15.69 4.23
C GLU A 14 -14.20 16.62 3.41
N GLU A 15 -15.48 16.74 3.76
CA GLU A 15 -16.37 17.71 3.11
C GLU A 15 -16.13 19.14 3.60
N GLU A 16 -15.84 19.31 4.89
CA GLU A 16 -15.63 20.61 5.52
C GLU A 16 -14.22 20.72 6.13
N ALA A 17 -13.55 21.83 5.88
CA ALA A 17 -12.23 22.10 6.46
C ALA A 17 -12.37 22.50 7.93
N PHE A 18 -11.47 21.98 8.76
CA PHE A 18 -11.36 22.33 10.18
C PHE A 18 -9.95 22.85 10.52
N PRO A 19 -9.76 23.49 11.69
CA PRO A 19 -8.45 24.03 12.09
C PRO A 19 -7.39 22.92 12.20
N VAL A 20 -6.28 23.10 11.49
CA VAL A 20 -5.14 22.16 11.45
C VAL A 20 -3.84 22.89 11.80
N SER A 21 -2.76 22.12 12.04
CA SER A 21 -1.42 22.68 12.25
C SER A 21 -1.00 23.57 11.06
N PRO A 22 -0.20 24.63 11.25
CA PRO A 22 0.25 25.49 10.15
C PRO A 22 0.98 24.78 9.01
N SER A 23 1.52 23.59 9.26
CA SER A 23 2.18 22.76 8.23
C SER A 23 1.20 21.99 7.33
N LEU A 24 -0.10 22.01 7.63
CA LEU A 24 -1.15 21.29 6.93
C LEU A 24 -2.05 22.29 6.20
N ILE A 25 -2.45 21.97 4.97
CA ILE A 25 -3.25 22.87 4.13
C ILE A 25 -4.44 22.11 3.57
N TRP A 26 -5.63 22.69 3.68
CA TRP A 26 -6.82 22.20 2.98
C TRP A 26 -6.86 22.76 1.56
N VAL A 27 -7.07 21.88 0.58
CA VAL A 27 -7.23 22.23 -0.83
C VAL A 27 -8.54 21.62 -1.33
N GLU A 28 -9.33 22.38 -2.10
CA GLU A 28 -10.54 21.85 -2.75
C GLU A 28 -10.16 20.77 -3.77
N CYS A 29 -10.84 19.63 -3.73
CA CYS A 29 -10.56 18.49 -4.61
C CYS A 29 -11.83 17.92 -5.25
N GLY A 30 -11.66 17.27 -6.40
CA GLY A 30 -12.71 16.48 -7.02
C GLY A 30 -12.98 15.18 -6.26
N ALA A 31 -14.07 14.50 -6.61
CA ALA A 31 -14.46 13.23 -5.97
C ALA A 31 -13.56 12.05 -6.40
N GLU A 32 -12.72 12.25 -7.41
CA GLU A 32 -11.73 11.30 -7.92
C GLU A 32 -10.42 11.27 -7.12
N VAL A 33 -10.18 12.28 -6.27
CA VAL A 33 -8.95 12.36 -5.48
C VAL A 33 -9.03 11.39 -4.32
N GLU A 34 -8.00 10.57 -4.17
CA GLU A 34 -7.88 9.61 -3.07
C GLU A 34 -6.74 9.99 -2.13
N THR A 35 -6.73 9.39 -0.94
CA THR A 35 -5.60 9.52 -0.02
C THR A 35 -4.33 8.92 -0.64
N GLY A 36 -3.18 9.55 -0.39
CA GLY A 36 -1.89 9.17 -0.98
C GLY A 36 -1.59 9.82 -2.33
N TRP A 37 -2.52 10.55 -2.94
CA TRP A 37 -2.24 11.36 -4.12
C TRP A 37 -1.25 12.48 -3.82
N VAL A 38 -0.50 12.88 -4.85
CA VAL A 38 0.46 13.97 -4.78
C VAL A 38 -0.23 15.26 -5.23
N TYR A 39 -0.03 16.33 -4.47
CA TYR A 39 -0.46 17.68 -4.81
C TYR A 39 0.74 18.52 -5.28
N ASP A 40 0.68 19.01 -6.51
CA ASP A 40 1.70 19.88 -7.10
C ASP A 40 1.42 21.34 -6.73
N TYR A 41 2.34 21.96 -5.97
CA TYR A 41 2.24 23.35 -5.53
C TYR A 41 2.57 24.35 -6.64
N ASP A 42 3.41 23.98 -7.60
CA ASP A 42 3.85 24.84 -8.69
C ASP A 42 2.82 24.87 -9.83
N ASN A 43 2.13 23.74 -10.05
CA ASN A 43 1.02 23.62 -10.97
C ASN A 43 -0.19 22.98 -10.27
N PRO A 44 -1.09 23.78 -9.66
CA PRO A 44 -2.17 23.31 -8.78
C PRO A 44 -2.99 22.17 -9.37
N GLY A 45 -2.69 20.96 -8.92
CA GLY A 45 -3.28 19.74 -9.46
C GLY A 45 -2.98 18.52 -8.59
N PHE A 46 -3.85 17.53 -8.70
CA PHE A 46 -3.71 16.24 -8.03
C PHE A 46 -3.26 15.20 -9.06
N SER A 47 -2.23 14.44 -8.72
CA SER A 47 -1.81 13.28 -9.50
C SER A 47 -1.80 12.03 -8.62
N PRO A 48 -2.19 10.86 -9.15
CA PRO A 48 -2.06 9.62 -8.40
C PRO A 48 -0.59 9.41 -8.00
N PRO A 49 -0.33 8.72 -6.88
CA PRO A 49 1.03 8.38 -6.52
C PRO A 49 1.67 7.58 -7.67
N PRO A 50 2.98 7.75 -7.91
CA PRO A 50 3.67 6.93 -8.89
C PRO A 50 3.47 5.45 -8.53
N PRO A 51 3.29 4.56 -9.52
CA PRO A 51 3.22 3.14 -9.24
C PRO A 51 4.52 2.68 -8.56
N MET A 52 4.39 1.70 -7.68
CA MET A 52 5.54 1.07 -7.03
C MET A 52 6.56 0.64 -8.08
N THR A 53 7.84 0.91 -7.85
CA THR A 53 8.93 0.46 -8.71
C THR A 53 9.13 -1.05 -8.57
N LEU A 54 9.75 -1.68 -9.56
CA LEU A 54 10.04 -3.13 -9.49
C LEU A 54 10.91 -3.50 -8.28
N ASP A 55 11.81 -2.60 -7.85
CA ASP A 55 12.65 -2.84 -6.68
C ASP A 55 11.89 -2.70 -5.37
N GLU A 56 10.95 -1.76 -5.26
CA GLU A 56 10.02 -1.69 -4.13
C GLU A 56 9.10 -2.91 -4.07
N VAL A 57 8.58 -3.40 -5.21
CA VAL A 57 7.80 -4.64 -5.29
C VAL A 57 8.62 -5.82 -4.77
N ARG A 58 9.87 -5.95 -5.20
CA ARG A 58 10.78 -6.99 -4.71
C ARG A 58 11.06 -6.85 -3.22
N GLY A 59 11.22 -5.62 -2.73
CA GLY A 59 11.43 -5.30 -1.32
C GLY A 59 10.24 -5.73 -0.46
N HIS A 60 9.04 -5.29 -0.82
CA HIS A 60 7.81 -5.66 -0.12
C HIS A 60 7.59 -7.18 -0.12
N ARG A 61 7.74 -7.83 -1.29
CA ARG A 61 7.67 -9.28 -1.40
C ARG A 61 8.64 -10.00 -0.45
N ASN A 62 9.90 -9.58 -0.42
CA ASN A 62 10.91 -10.20 0.45
C ASN A 62 10.55 -10.04 1.92
N PHE A 63 10.06 -8.86 2.31
CA PHE A 63 9.60 -8.59 3.67
C PHE A 63 8.41 -9.49 4.04
N THR A 64 7.37 -9.59 3.21
CA THR A 64 6.20 -10.45 3.48
C THR A 64 6.58 -11.93 3.54
N ILE A 65 7.51 -12.38 2.70
CA ILE A 65 8.05 -13.75 2.75
C ILE A 65 8.81 -14.01 4.06
N LEU A 66 9.52 -13.01 4.59
CA LEU A 66 10.23 -13.09 5.87
C LEU A 66 9.25 -13.15 7.05
N GLU A 67 8.25 -12.28 7.07
CA GLU A 67 7.22 -12.27 8.14
C GLU A 67 6.42 -13.56 8.21
N SER A 68 6.24 -14.24 7.08
CA SER A 68 5.56 -15.54 6.99
C SER A 68 6.48 -16.74 7.16
N ASP A 69 7.76 -16.55 7.49
CA ASP A 69 8.74 -17.65 7.51
C ASP A 69 8.46 -18.69 8.59
N TRP A 70 8.03 -18.24 9.77
CA TRP A 70 7.69 -19.09 10.91
C TRP A 70 6.62 -20.14 10.59
N THR A 71 5.76 -19.89 9.61
CA THR A 71 4.67 -20.79 9.18
C THR A 71 5.17 -22.06 8.50
N GLN A 72 6.39 -22.03 7.96
CA GLN A 72 6.99 -23.16 7.24
C GLN A 72 7.85 -24.05 8.14
N LEU A 73 8.07 -23.65 9.40
CA LEU A 73 8.89 -24.42 10.31
C LEU A 73 8.18 -25.73 10.74
N PRO A 74 8.92 -26.85 10.89
CA PRO A 74 8.32 -28.11 11.33
C PRO A 74 7.64 -27.99 12.70
N ASP A 75 8.19 -27.17 13.59
CA ASP A 75 7.73 -26.91 14.96
C ASP A 75 6.60 -25.86 15.08
N SER A 76 6.20 -25.22 13.97
CA SER A 76 5.11 -24.26 14.01
C SER A 76 3.82 -24.95 14.49
N ALA A 77 3.05 -24.27 15.35
CA ALA A 77 1.78 -24.77 15.90
C ALA A 77 0.63 -24.91 14.88
N LEU A 78 0.87 -24.59 13.60
CA LEU A 78 -0.11 -24.72 12.52
C LEU A 78 -0.41 -26.18 12.17
N SER A 79 -1.66 -26.44 11.78
CA SER A 79 -2.06 -27.73 11.20
C SER A 79 -1.40 -27.94 9.83
N ALA A 80 -1.40 -29.18 9.33
CA ALA A 80 -0.83 -29.50 8.02
C ALA A 80 -1.55 -28.74 6.88
N GLU A 81 -2.87 -28.59 6.99
CA GLU A 81 -3.69 -27.84 6.04
C GLU A 81 -3.30 -26.36 6.02
N LYS A 82 -3.14 -25.75 7.20
CA LYS A 82 -2.69 -24.35 7.30
C LYS A 82 -1.28 -24.16 6.77
N LYS A 83 -0.34 -25.08 7.06
CA LYS A 83 1.00 -25.02 6.45
C LYS A 83 0.93 -25.05 4.92
N ALA A 84 0.02 -25.84 4.34
CA ALA A 84 -0.16 -25.89 2.89
C ALA A 84 -0.75 -24.59 2.32
N GLU A 85 -1.73 -23.97 2.99
CA GLU A 85 -2.25 -22.64 2.62
C GLU A 85 -1.15 -21.58 2.61
N TRP A 86 -0.33 -21.54 3.66
CA TRP A 86 0.82 -20.65 3.75
C TRP A 86 1.89 -20.94 2.70
N ALA A 87 2.11 -22.20 2.32
CA ALA A 87 3.03 -22.56 1.26
C ALA A 87 2.56 -22.02 -0.11
N VAL A 88 1.25 -22.16 -0.42
CA VAL A 88 0.65 -21.59 -1.65
C VAL A 88 0.75 -20.06 -1.63
N TYR A 89 0.40 -19.42 -0.51
CA TYR A 89 0.54 -17.97 -0.33
C TYR A 89 1.97 -17.48 -0.61
N ARG A 90 2.98 -18.12 0.01
CA ARG A 90 4.39 -17.77 -0.20
C ARG A 90 4.86 -18.05 -1.64
N GLN A 91 4.29 -19.04 -2.32
CA GLN A 91 4.57 -19.29 -3.72
C GLN A 91 4.02 -18.16 -4.60
N THR A 92 2.76 -17.79 -4.42
CA THR A 92 2.15 -16.66 -5.13
C THR A 92 2.95 -15.37 -4.93
N LEU A 93 3.45 -15.10 -3.71
CA LEU A 93 4.34 -13.96 -3.45
C LEU A 93 5.61 -14.02 -4.31
N ARG A 94 6.27 -15.19 -4.42
CA ARG A 94 7.50 -15.34 -5.21
C ARG A 94 7.27 -15.06 -6.69
N ASP A 95 6.08 -15.37 -7.19
CA ASP A 95 5.69 -15.22 -8.58
C ASP A 95 5.27 -13.78 -8.96
N LEU A 96 5.09 -12.89 -7.97
CA LEU A 96 4.63 -11.50 -8.19
C LEU A 96 5.44 -10.63 -9.17
N PRO A 97 6.78 -10.73 -9.29
CA PRO A 97 7.52 -9.92 -10.26
C PRO A 97 7.06 -10.13 -11.70
N ALA A 98 6.38 -11.24 -12.02
CA ALA A 98 5.82 -11.50 -13.34
C ALA A 98 4.56 -10.66 -13.64
N SER A 99 3.87 -10.18 -12.60
CA SER A 99 2.65 -9.37 -12.71
C SER A 99 2.92 -7.86 -12.74
N TYR A 100 4.19 -7.44 -12.71
CA TYR A 100 4.55 -6.03 -12.78
C TYR A 100 4.16 -5.40 -14.14
N PRO A 101 3.57 -4.19 -14.18
CA PRO A 101 3.35 -3.24 -13.07
C PRO A 101 2.05 -3.45 -12.27
N ASP A 102 1.12 -4.27 -12.76
CA ASP A 102 -0.20 -4.52 -12.16
C ASP A 102 -0.17 -5.58 -11.04
N VAL A 103 0.70 -5.35 -10.05
CA VAL A 103 0.95 -6.31 -8.98
C VAL A 103 -0.27 -6.44 -8.06
N THR A 104 -0.91 -7.62 -8.08
CA THR A 104 -1.97 -7.98 -7.12
C THR A 104 -1.40 -8.81 -5.98
N TRP A 105 -1.42 -8.30 -4.75
CA TRP A 105 -0.90 -9.01 -3.58
C TRP A 105 -1.87 -10.11 -3.11
N PRO A 106 -1.39 -11.33 -2.81
CA PRO A 106 -2.25 -12.37 -2.25
C PRO A 106 -2.74 -12.00 -0.85
N THR A 107 -3.92 -12.50 -0.48
CA THR A 107 -4.46 -12.33 0.86
C THR A 107 -3.78 -13.27 1.84
N VAL A 108 -3.40 -12.73 3.01
CA VAL A 108 -2.78 -13.51 4.08
C VAL A 108 -3.74 -14.60 4.57
N PRO A 109 -3.31 -15.87 4.71
CA PRO A 109 -4.13 -16.93 5.30
C PRO A 109 -4.38 -16.71 6.80
N GLU A 110 -5.54 -17.13 7.29
CA GLU A 110 -5.88 -17.15 8.73
C GLU A 110 -5.18 -18.26 9.51
#